data_AF-A0A2S7VE98-F1
#
_entry.id   AF-A0A2S7VE98-F1
#
_cell.length_a   1.000
_cell.length_b   1.000
_cell.length_c   1.000
_cell.angle_alpha   90.00
_cell.angle_beta   90.00
_cell.angle_gamma   90.00
#
_symmetry.space_group_name_H-M   'P 1'
#
loop_
_entity.id
_entity.type
_entity.pdbx_description
1 polymer ?
#
loop_
_entity_poly.entity_id
_entity_poly.type
_entity_poly.pdbx_seq_one_letter_code
_entity_poly.pdbx_strand_id
1 'polypeptide(L)'
;MLTMFKRLFLVVLPMLAALTMLSPMSHASETNSSQTQASSAEREVVQLAGADYWRQVRDGQSGYTTSQSPEHGVLISTPGQTWYILKEKWMSPAGAVAIFGSIAFVTLMYVVIGPLMLSAPRTGRKIKRWSRLDRALHWSMAFTFLTLAFSGLMLVYGKHFLKPYIPTDLWGFIILLAKQYHNYIGPIFYVLLMAVLIKWWRKSIFKKVDIQWFLKLGGMVGKHKGSHPSAEFSNAGEKALFWLLIVMGSVAAISGLVLDFPIFGQTRRDMELSNLVHMLAALILICGFVFHIYIGLFGMEGALEGMVTGEVDETWAKEHHDLWYNEVMEQEKNGVEQNANVATEKSEGVNKNEQTS
;
A
#
# COMPACT_ATOMS: atom_id res chain seq x y z
N MET A 1 18.13 1.55 31.61
CA MET A 1 17.21 0.76 30.75
C MET A 1 17.91 0.11 29.55
N LEU A 2 18.69 0.85 28.76
CA LEU A 2 19.34 0.31 27.54
C LEU A 2 20.42 -0.77 27.80
N THR A 3 21.08 -0.72 28.95
CA THR A 3 22.13 -1.68 29.35
C THR A 3 21.58 -3.02 29.86
N MET A 4 20.40 -3.02 30.49
CA MET A 4 19.71 -4.25 30.88
C MET A 4 19.13 -4.97 29.66
N PHE A 5 18.60 -4.23 28.68
CA PHE A 5 18.11 -4.81 27.43
C PHE A 5 19.22 -5.51 26.63
N LYS A 6 20.43 -4.93 26.56
CA LYS A 6 21.59 -5.57 25.92
C LYS A 6 22.03 -6.86 26.62
N ARG A 7 22.00 -6.90 27.96
CA ARG A 7 22.36 -8.09 28.73
C ARG A 7 21.32 -9.20 28.62
N LEU A 8 20.03 -8.86 28.59
CA LEU A 8 18.95 -9.82 28.34
C LEU A 8 19.03 -10.42 26.94
N PHE A 9 19.36 -9.60 25.93
CA PHE A 9 19.55 -10.06 24.55
C PHE A 9 20.75 -11.02 24.40
N LEU A 10 21.84 -10.78 25.13
CA LEU A 10 23.04 -11.61 25.08
C LEU A 10 22.90 -12.97 25.78
N VAL A 11 21.95 -13.12 26.71
CA VAL A 11 21.73 -14.37 27.45
C VAL A 11 20.61 -15.21 26.83
N VAL A 12 19.55 -14.58 26.31
CA VAL A 12 18.38 -15.27 25.74
C VAL A 12 18.67 -15.86 24.36
N LEU A 13 19.50 -15.18 23.54
CA LEU A 13 19.83 -15.63 22.18
C LEU A 13 20.62 -16.96 22.12
N PRO A 14 21.66 -17.20 22.95
CA PRO A 14 22.34 -18.49 22.97
C PRO A 14 21.49 -19.60 23.61
N MET A 15 20.62 -19.28 24.58
CA MET A 15 19.72 -20.26 25.20
C MET A 15 18.65 -20.76 24.22
N LEU A 16 18.16 -19.90 23.33
CA LEU A 16 17.21 -20.26 22.27
C LEU A 16 17.88 -21.04 21.13
N ALA A 17 19.16 -20.76 20.85
CA ALA A 17 19.97 -21.51 19.88
C ALA A 17 20.41 -22.90 20.41
N ALA A 18 20.57 -23.06 21.72
CA ALA A 18 20.84 -24.37 22.33
C ALA A 18 19.59 -25.28 22.33
N LEU A 19 18.39 -24.70 22.40
CA LEU A 19 17.14 -25.46 22.41
C LEU A 19 16.74 -26.00 21.03
N THR A 20 17.24 -25.43 19.93
CA THR A 20 17.01 -25.92 18.55
C THR A 20 17.99 -27.02 18.11
N MET A 21 19.04 -27.28 18.88
CA MET A 21 20.07 -28.30 18.59
C MET A 21 19.78 -29.67 19.23
N LEU A 22 18.67 -29.84 19.95
CA LEU A 22 18.28 -31.10 20.61
C LEU A 22 17.15 -31.88 19.91
N SER A 23 16.73 -31.48 18.71
CA SER A 23 15.78 -32.28 17.94
C SER A 23 16.50 -33.47 17.30
N PRO A 24 16.09 -34.72 17.57
CA PRO A 24 16.70 -35.89 16.95
C PRO A 24 16.41 -35.87 15.44
N MET A 25 17.46 -35.81 14.62
CA MET A 25 17.39 -36.04 13.19
C MET A 25 17.14 -37.53 12.93
N SER A 26 15.88 -37.88 12.67
CA SER A 26 15.50 -39.20 12.16
C SER A 26 16.16 -39.43 10.80
N HIS A 27 17.28 -40.14 10.78
CA HIS A 27 17.86 -40.69 9.56
C HIS A 27 17.02 -41.90 9.14
N ALA A 28 16.31 -41.79 8.01
CA ALA A 28 15.71 -42.93 7.36
C ALA A 28 16.83 -43.74 6.68
N SER A 29 17.03 -44.97 7.15
CA SER A 29 17.96 -45.95 6.58
C SER A 29 17.42 -46.45 5.24
N GLU A 30 18.13 -46.18 4.14
CA GLU A 30 17.91 -46.89 2.88
C GLU A 30 18.32 -48.35 3.06
N THR A 31 17.32 -49.24 3.11
CA THR A 31 17.54 -50.68 3.10
C THR A 31 17.31 -51.18 1.69
N ASN A 32 18.40 -51.60 1.06
CA ASN A 32 18.40 -52.26 -0.25
C ASN A 32 18.01 -53.73 -0.03
N SER A 33 16.83 -54.15 -0.49
CA SER A 33 16.58 -55.56 -0.80
C SER A 33 15.25 -55.80 -1.54
N SER A 34 15.35 -56.72 -2.52
CA SER A 34 14.32 -57.60 -3.07
C SER A 34 13.31 -57.06 -4.08
N GLN A 35 13.55 -57.44 -5.35
CA GLN A 35 12.54 -57.74 -6.35
C GLN A 35 11.31 -58.40 -5.71
N THR A 36 10.21 -57.66 -5.67
CA THR A 36 8.89 -58.20 -5.33
C THR A 36 7.97 -57.82 -6.48
N GLN A 37 7.29 -58.83 -7.03
CA GLN A 37 6.33 -58.69 -8.12
C GLN A 37 5.37 -57.54 -7.82
N ALA A 38 5.32 -56.57 -8.74
CA ALA A 38 4.40 -55.46 -8.68
C ALA A 38 2.98 -55.99 -8.38
N SER A 39 2.37 -55.42 -7.34
CA SER A 39 1.04 -55.77 -6.88
C SER A 39 0.02 -55.59 -8.00
N SER A 40 -1.12 -56.30 -7.95
CA SER A 40 -2.22 -56.07 -8.90
C SER A 40 -2.63 -54.60 -8.99
N ALA A 41 -2.52 -53.86 -7.88
CA ALA A 41 -2.74 -52.42 -7.82
C ALA A 41 -1.71 -51.60 -8.63
N GLU A 42 -0.42 -51.96 -8.63
CA GLU A 42 0.58 -51.30 -9.49
C GLU A 42 0.34 -51.57 -10.98
N ARG A 43 -0.14 -52.77 -11.35
CA ARG A 43 -0.51 -53.06 -12.74
C ARG A 43 -1.79 -52.33 -13.18
N GLU A 44 -2.75 -52.17 -12.29
CA GLU A 44 -3.99 -51.43 -12.53
C GLU A 44 -3.72 -49.91 -12.65
N VAL A 45 -2.80 -49.37 -11.83
CA VAL A 45 -2.29 -48.00 -11.95
C VAL A 45 -1.52 -47.79 -13.26
N VAL A 46 -0.74 -48.77 -13.73
CA VAL A 46 -0.04 -48.69 -15.02
C VAL A 46 -1.01 -48.73 -16.21
N GLN A 47 -2.11 -49.50 -16.13
CA GLN A 47 -3.19 -49.48 -17.12
C GLN A 47 -3.96 -48.15 -17.12
N LEU A 48 -4.16 -47.57 -15.93
CA LEU A 48 -4.69 -46.22 -15.78
C LEU A 48 -3.69 -45.13 -16.15
N ALA A 49 -2.41 -45.40 -16.45
CA ALA A 49 -1.40 -44.37 -16.74
C ALA A 49 -1.06 -44.21 -18.24
N GLY A 50 -1.91 -44.71 -19.14
CA GLY A 50 -1.72 -44.56 -20.59
C GLY A 50 -1.83 -43.10 -21.08
N ALA A 51 -1.38 -42.83 -22.30
CA ALA A 51 -1.41 -41.47 -22.88
C ALA A 51 -2.83 -40.85 -22.92
N ASP A 52 -3.86 -41.69 -23.01
CA ASP A 52 -5.28 -41.28 -23.01
C ASP A 52 -5.75 -40.83 -21.62
N TYR A 53 -5.33 -41.50 -20.55
CA TYR A 53 -5.58 -41.05 -19.19
C TYR A 53 -4.91 -39.70 -18.92
N TRP A 54 -3.64 -39.57 -19.29
CA TRP A 54 -2.95 -38.30 -19.14
C TRP A 54 -3.53 -37.19 -20.03
N ARG A 55 -4.17 -37.52 -21.16
CA ARG A 55 -4.97 -36.54 -21.92
C ARG A 55 -6.20 -36.12 -21.13
N GLN A 56 -7.01 -37.06 -20.63
CA GLN A 56 -8.19 -36.74 -19.81
C GLN A 56 -7.84 -35.93 -18.56
N VAL A 57 -6.74 -36.28 -17.89
CA VAL A 57 -6.20 -35.56 -16.74
C VAL A 57 -5.73 -34.15 -17.15
N ARG A 58 -5.01 -34.00 -18.28
CA ARG A 58 -4.62 -32.68 -18.82
C ARG A 58 -5.81 -31.84 -19.28
N ASP A 59 -6.88 -32.48 -19.74
CA ASP A 59 -8.10 -31.80 -20.18
C ASP A 59 -9.01 -31.40 -19.00
N GLY A 60 -8.63 -31.77 -17.76
CA GLY A 60 -9.33 -31.38 -16.54
C GLY A 60 -10.61 -32.18 -16.27
N GLN A 61 -10.70 -33.41 -16.77
CA GLN A 61 -11.84 -34.30 -16.50
C GLN A 61 -11.95 -34.63 -15.01
N SER A 62 -13.17 -34.64 -14.48
CA SER A 62 -13.44 -34.97 -13.07
C SER A 62 -13.51 -36.48 -12.84
N GLY A 63 -12.84 -36.96 -11.79
CA GLY A 63 -12.90 -38.34 -11.31
C GLY A 63 -13.78 -38.52 -10.07
N TYR A 64 -13.91 -39.76 -9.60
CA TYR A 64 -14.63 -40.12 -8.38
C TYR A 64 -13.71 -40.11 -7.15
N THR A 65 -14.21 -39.62 -6.02
CA THR A 65 -13.51 -39.60 -4.73
C THR A 65 -14.52 -39.55 -3.58
N THR A 66 -14.13 -40.04 -2.40
CA THR A 66 -14.95 -40.04 -1.18
C THR A 66 -14.82 -38.74 -0.37
N SER A 67 -13.83 -37.90 -0.71
CA SER A 67 -13.72 -36.55 -0.15
C SER A 67 -15.01 -35.76 -0.43
N GLN A 68 -15.29 -34.69 0.32
CA GLN A 68 -16.40 -33.77 0.05
C GLN A 68 -15.92 -32.33 -0.13
N SER A 69 -14.59 -32.13 -0.20
CA SER A 69 -14.00 -30.80 -0.39
C SER A 69 -14.20 -30.32 -1.83
N PRO A 70 -14.28 -28.99 -2.07
CA PRO A 70 -14.32 -28.45 -3.42
C PRO A 70 -13.18 -29.00 -4.30
N GLU A 71 -13.48 -29.31 -5.57
CA GLU A 71 -12.51 -29.72 -6.59
C GLU A 71 -11.74 -31.04 -6.30
N HIS A 72 -12.17 -31.81 -5.31
CA HIS A 72 -11.58 -33.11 -4.94
C HIS A 72 -11.48 -34.16 -6.06
N GLY A 73 -12.32 -34.08 -7.11
CA GLY A 73 -12.25 -34.94 -8.29
C GLY A 73 -11.32 -34.43 -9.40
N VAL A 74 -10.65 -33.29 -9.22
CA VAL A 74 -9.85 -32.62 -10.26
C VAL A 74 -8.35 -32.72 -9.97
N LEU A 75 -7.66 -33.55 -10.75
CA LEU A 75 -6.21 -33.82 -10.60
C LEU A 75 -5.33 -32.67 -11.12
N ILE A 76 -5.64 -32.09 -12.29
CA ILE A 76 -4.94 -30.94 -12.86
C ILE A 76 -5.93 -29.80 -13.08
N SER A 77 -5.61 -28.61 -12.56
CA SER A 77 -6.35 -27.39 -12.86
C SER A 77 -5.86 -26.81 -14.20
N THR A 78 -6.66 -26.94 -15.26
CA THR A 78 -6.38 -26.26 -16.54
C THR A 78 -6.41 -24.73 -16.42
N PRO A 79 -7.32 -24.10 -15.64
CA PRO A 79 -7.24 -22.66 -15.36
C PRO A 79 -5.96 -22.25 -14.63
N GLY A 80 -5.40 -23.11 -13.78
CA GLY A 80 -4.17 -22.84 -13.04
C GLY A 80 -2.96 -22.62 -13.95
N GLN A 81 -2.89 -23.35 -15.08
CA GLN A 81 -1.85 -23.10 -16.09
C GLN A 81 -2.02 -21.73 -16.75
N THR A 82 -3.26 -21.33 -17.05
CA THR A 82 -3.57 -20.00 -17.58
C THR A 82 -3.18 -18.90 -16.59
N TRP A 83 -3.51 -19.06 -15.30
CA TRP A 83 -3.08 -18.16 -14.23
C TRP A 83 -1.55 -18.04 -14.16
N TYR A 84 -0.83 -19.17 -14.20
CA TYR A 84 0.63 -19.18 -14.18
C TYR A 84 1.21 -18.39 -15.37
N ILE A 85 0.70 -18.63 -16.58
CA ILE A 85 1.13 -17.90 -17.79
C ILE A 85 0.86 -16.41 -17.65
N LEU A 86 -0.35 -16.01 -17.24
CA LEU A 86 -0.71 -14.61 -17.04
C LEU A 86 0.20 -13.94 -16.01
N LYS A 87 0.47 -14.60 -14.89
CA LYS A 87 1.30 -14.08 -13.82
C LYS A 87 2.77 -13.93 -14.24
N GLU A 88 3.38 -15.01 -14.75
CA GLU A 88 4.83 -15.07 -15.00
C GLU A 88 5.23 -14.44 -16.34
N LYS A 89 4.46 -14.65 -17.42
CA LYS A 89 4.84 -14.16 -18.75
C LYS A 89 4.37 -12.73 -19.02
N TRP A 90 3.30 -12.29 -18.38
CA TRP A 90 2.67 -11.00 -18.67
C TRP A 90 2.74 -10.04 -17.49
N MET A 91 2.09 -10.38 -16.37
CA MET A 91 1.91 -9.47 -15.23
C MET A 91 3.23 -9.08 -14.58
N SER A 92 4.13 -10.04 -14.33
CA SER A 92 5.43 -9.79 -13.70
C SER A 92 6.33 -8.91 -14.58
N PRO A 93 6.59 -9.22 -15.86
CA PRO A 93 7.34 -8.30 -16.73
C PRO A 93 6.68 -6.93 -16.90
N ALA A 94 5.36 -6.87 -17.11
CA ALA A 94 4.63 -5.61 -17.22
C ALA A 94 4.72 -4.79 -15.93
N GLY A 95 4.70 -5.44 -14.77
CA GLY A 95 4.87 -4.80 -13.48
C GLY A 95 6.25 -4.18 -13.30
N ALA A 96 7.30 -4.88 -13.69
CA ALA A 96 8.66 -4.32 -13.66
C ALA A 96 8.76 -3.09 -14.58
N VAL A 97 8.25 -3.19 -15.81
CA VAL A 97 8.21 -2.06 -16.76
C VAL A 97 7.42 -0.89 -16.21
N ALA A 98 6.26 -1.13 -15.59
CA ALA A 98 5.44 -0.08 -15.02
C ALA A 98 6.11 0.62 -13.83
N ILE A 99 6.78 -0.12 -12.93
CA ILE A 99 7.49 0.47 -11.78
C ILE A 99 8.69 1.29 -12.26
N PHE A 100 9.59 0.70 -13.04
CA PHE A 100 10.77 1.42 -13.53
C PHE A 100 10.39 2.53 -14.51
N GLY A 101 9.36 2.33 -15.31
CA GLY A 101 8.79 3.34 -16.19
C GLY A 101 8.20 4.51 -15.41
N SER A 102 7.49 4.26 -14.30
CA SER A 102 6.97 5.32 -13.42
C SER A 102 8.09 6.13 -12.78
N ILE A 103 9.15 5.46 -12.29
CA ILE A 103 10.33 6.13 -11.74
C ILE A 103 11.02 6.99 -12.82
N ALA A 104 11.31 6.39 -13.98
CA ALA A 104 11.93 7.09 -15.10
C ALA A 104 11.07 8.28 -15.55
N PHE A 105 9.74 8.12 -15.58
CA PHE A 105 8.80 9.18 -15.92
C PHE A 105 8.88 10.34 -14.94
N VAL A 106 8.80 10.11 -13.62
CA VAL A 106 8.88 11.20 -12.64
C VAL A 106 10.26 11.85 -12.62
N THR A 107 11.34 11.09 -12.85
CA THR A 107 12.70 11.64 -13.01
C THR A 107 12.79 12.52 -14.24
N LEU A 108 12.23 12.09 -15.38
CA LEU A 108 12.20 12.89 -16.60
C LEU A 108 11.38 14.16 -16.41
N MET A 109 10.22 14.06 -15.76
CA MET A 109 9.39 15.21 -15.39
C MET A 109 10.20 16.21 -14.56
N TYR A 110 10.94 15.74 -13.55
CA TYR A 110 11.80 16.62 -12.75
C TYR A 110 12.87 17.32 -13.60
N VAL A 111 13.58 16.58 -14.46
CA VAL A 111 14.69 17.14 -15.24
C VAL A 111 14.21 18.10 -16.34
N VAL A 112 13.09 17.81 -16.99
CA VAL A 112 12.59 18.59 -18.14
C VAL A 112 11.69 19.75 -17.69
N ILE A 113 10.84 19.52 -16.70
CA ILE A 113 9.83 20.50 -16.27
C ILE A 113 10.29 21.23 -15.00
N GLY A 114 10.91 20.52 -14.06
CA GLY A 114 11.30 21.06 -12.76
C GLY A 114 10.12 21.22 -11.79
N PRO A 115 10.39 21.65 -10.55
CA PRO A 115 9.36 21.89 -9.54
C PRO A 115 8.47 23.07 -9.90
N LEU A 116 7.23 23.05 -9.40
CA LEU A 116 6.40 24.25 -9.31
C LEU A 116 6.90 25.10 -8.14
N MET A 117 7.56 26.21 -8.46
CA MET A 117 8.08 27.18 -7.50
C MET A 117 7.02 28.20 -7.10
N LEU A 118 7.20 28.81 -5.93
CA LEU A 118 6.36 29.94 -5.52
C LEU A 118 6.59 31.15 -6.43
N SER A 119 5.52 31.87 -6.74
CA SER A 119 5.59 33.09 -7.56
C SER A 119 6.05 34.31 -6.74
N ALA A 120 5.83 34.29 -5.42
CA ALA A 120 6.29 35.30 -4.49
C ALA A 120 7.21 34.73 -3.39
N PRO A 121 8.07 35.57 -2.76
CA PRO A 121 8.84 35.16 -1.60
C PRO A 121 7.95 34.69 -0.44
N ARG A 122 8.50 33.80 0.37
CA ARG A 122 7.86 33.30 1.58
C ARG A 122 7.71 34.41 2.60
N THR A 123 6.54 34.56 3.21
CA THR A 123 6.31 35.60 4.23
C THR A 123 6.87 35.21 5.59
N GLY A 124 7.08 33.91 5.84
CA GLY A 124 7.46 33.37 7.15
C GLY A 124 6.26 33.20 8.09
N ARG A 125 5.09 33.76 7.77
CA ARG A 125 3.84 33.48 8.50
C ARG A 125 3.40 32.05 8.19
N LYS A 126 3.25 31.25 9.24
CA LYS A 126 2.84 29.85 9.14
C LYS A 126 1.34 29.69 9.39
N ILE A 127 0.70 28.85 8.57
CA ILE A 127 -0.71 28.50 8.67
C ILE A 127 -0.82 27.00 8.91
N LYS A 128 -1.58 26.61 9.93
CA LYS A 128 -1.79 25.20 10.28
C LYS A 128 -2.68 24.52 9.23
N ARG A 129 -2.10 23.59 8.47
CA ARG A 129 -2.82 22.78 7.47
C ARG A 129 -3.25 21.43 8.01
N TRP A 130 -2.39 20.77 8.81
CA TRP A 130 -2.61 19.40 9.28
C TRP A 130 -2.44 19.27 10.79
N SER A 131 -3.39 18.58 11.44
CA SER A 131 -3.28 18.26 12.86
C SER A 131 -2.21 17.19 13.11
N ARG A 132 -1.79 17.02 14.38
CA ARG A 132 -0.86 15.95 14.76
C ARG A 132 -1.41 14.56 14.41
N LEU A 133 -2.72 14.36 14.57
CA LEU A 133 -3.38 13.10 14.25
C LEU A 133 -3.41 12.85 12.74
N ASP A 134 -3.64 13.89 11.92
CA ASP A 134 -3.56 13.76 10.46
C ASP A 134 -2.18 13.25 10.02
N ARG A 135 -1.11 13.87 10.55
CA ARG A 135 0.26 13.50 10.22
C ARG A 135 0.61 12.10 10.73
N ALA A 136 0.21 11.75 11.96
CA ALA A 136 0.42 10.41 12.49
C ALA A 136 -0.27 9.34 11.63
N LEU A 137 -1.50 9.61 11.19
CA LEU A 137 -2.25 8.72 10.32
C LEU A 137 -1.57 8.59 8.94
N HIS A 138 -1.14 9.72 8.35
CA HIS A 138 -0.38 9.75 7.11
C HIS A 138 0.90 8.90 7.18
N TRP A 139 1.77 9.16 8.17
CA TRP A 139 3.05 8.47 8.29
C TRP A 139 2.90 6.99 8.65
N SER A 140 1.88 6.64 9.46
CA SER A 140 1.56 5.23 9.73
C SER A 140 1.13 4.52 8.44
N MET A 141 0.27 5.17 7.65
CA MET A 141 -0.17 4.64 6.36
C MET A 141 1.00 4.50 5.38
N ALA A 142 1.83 5.53 5.23
CA ALA A 142 2.98 5.54 4.34
C ALA A 142 4.01 4.46 4.70
N PHE A 143 4.33 4.30 5.98
CA PHE A 143 5.28 3.27 6.43
C PHE A 143 4.73 1.87 6.18
N THR A 144 3.47 1.63 6.55
CA THR A 144 2.80 0.35 6.34
C THR A 144 2.73 -0.01 4.86
N PHE A 145 2.40 0.96 4.00
CA PHE A 145 2.38 0.74 2.56
C PHE A 145 3.78 0.42 2.01
N LEU A 146 4.80 1.17 2.41
CA LEU A 146 6.16 0.98 1.90
C LEU A 146 6.71 -0.41 2.25
N THR A 147 6.46 -0.88 3.47
CA THR A 147 6.91 -2.22 3.90
C THR A 147 6.09 -3.34 3.26
N LEU A 148 4.79 -3.13 3.00
CA LEU A 148 3.98 -4.05 2.21
C LEU A 148 4.41 -4.11 0.74
N ALA A 149 4.68 -2.96 0.13
CA ALA A 149 5.21 -2.89 -1.23
C ALA A 149 6.56 -3.62 -1.32
N PHE A 150 7.47 -3.39 -0.37
CA PHE A 150 8.75 -4.07 -0.33
C PHE A 150 8.62 -5.59 -0.17
N SER A 151 7.82 -6.04 0.80
CA SER A 151 7.58 -7.49 1.01
C SER A 151 6.88 -8.13 -0.19
N GLY A 152 5.89 -7.47 -0.80
CA GLY A 152 5.21 -7.94 -2.00
C GLY A 152 6.16 -8.06 -3.20
N LEU A 153 6.99 -7.04 -3.44
CA LEU A 153 8.01 -7.08 -4.49
C LEU A 153 9.07 -8.16 -4.23
N MET A 154 9.43 -8.43 -2.97
CA MET A 154 10.29 -9.55 -2.61
C MET A 154 9.66 -10.90 -2.98
N LEU A 155 8.36 -11.08 -2.72
CA LEU A 155 7.63 -12.31 -3.07
C LEU A 155 7.54 -12.53 -4.59
N VAL A 156 7.36 -11.46 -5.36
CA VAL A 156 7.21 -11.54 -6.83
C VAL A 156 8.57 -11.67 -7.53
N TYR A 157 9.50 -10.77 -7.21
CA TYR A 157 10.73 -10.59 -7.98
C TYR A 157 11.99 -11.10 -7.27
N GLY A 158 11.96 -11.39 -5.96
CA GLY A 158 13.14 -11.77 -5.18
C GLY A 158 13.91 -12.95 -5.75
N LYS A 159 13.21 -13.87 -6.41
CA LYS A 159 13.82 -15.03 -7.08
C LYS A 159 14.76 -14.65 -8.23
N HIS A 160 14.58 -13.48 -8.82
CA HIS A 160 15.36 -12.99 -9.97
C HIS A 160 16.58 -12.16 -9.56
N PHE A 161 16.47 -11.35 -8.50
CA PHE A 161 17.51 -10.39 -8.14
C PHE A 161 18.26 -10.74 -6.84
N LEU A 162 17.70 -11.57 -5.96
CA LEU A 162 18.32 -11.90 -4.68
C LEU A 162 18.75 -13.36 -4.59
N LYS A 163 17.85 -14.29 -4.94
CA LYS A 163 18.12 -15.74 -4.88
C LYS A 163 19.42 -16.18 -5.57
N PRO A 164 19.84 -15.62 -6.73
CA PRO A 164 21.11 -16.02 -7.36
C PRO A 164 22.37 -15.73 -6.52
N TYR A 165 22.28 -14.83 -5.55
CA TYR A 165 23.43 -14.33 -4.78
C TYR A 165 23.48 -14.84 -3.34
N ILE A 166 22.51 -15.65 -2.90
CA ILE A 166 22.42 -16.13 -1.52
C ILE A 166 22.14 -17.64 -1.43
N PRO A 167 22.56 -18.31 -0.35
CA PRO A 167 22.25 -19.73 -0.11
C PRO A 167 20.74 -20.00 -0.03
N THR A 168 20.33 -21.21 -0.43
CA THR A 168 18.91 -21.63 -0.44
C THR A 168 18.23 -21.50 0.93
N ASP A 169 18.92 -21.82 2.01
CA ASP A 169 18.35 -21.73 3.37
C ASP A 169 18.06 -20.28 3.76
N LEU A 170 18.99 -19.37 3.43
CA LEU A 170 18.79 -17.94 3.67
C LEU A 170 17.66 -17.37 2.80
N TRP A 171 17.56 -17.82 1.54
CA TRP A 171 16.45 -17.47 0.66
C TRP A 171 15.10 -17.93 1.23
N GLY A 172 15.03 -19.18 1.70
CA GLY A 172 13.83 -19.74 2.34
C GLY A 172 13.39 -18.92 3.55
N PHE A 173 14.34 -18.56 4.42
CA PHE A 173 14.10 -17.70 5.58
C PHE A 173 13.59 -16.30 5.19
N ILE A 174 14.22 -15.64 4.20
CA ILE A 174 13.82 -14.31 3.73
C ILE A 174 12.40 -14.32 3.17
N ILE A 175 12.05 -15.33 2.37
CA ILE A 175 10.71 -15.43 1.79
C ILE A 175 9.67 -15.77 2.84
N LEU A 176 10.00 -16.62 3.81
CA LEU A 176 9.12 -16.88 4.95
C LEU A 176 8.84 -15.60 5.73
N LEU A 177 9.89 -14.82 6.04
CA LEU A 177 9.73 -13.54 6.72
C LEU A 177 8.91 -12.55 5.90
N ALA A 178 9.20 -12.41 4.60
CA ALA A 178 8.47 -11.49 3.72
C ALA A 178 6.99 -11.86 3.65
N LYS A 179 6.67 -13.15 3.47
CA LYS A 179 5.29 -13.66 3.46
C LYS A 179 4.60 -13.40 4.79
N GLN A 180 5.22 -13.79 5.90
CA GLN A 180 4.61 -13.63 7.22
C GLN A 180 4.38 -12.15 7.54
N TYR A 181 5.36 -11.30 7.27
CA TYR A 181 5.19 -9.86 7.45
C TYR A 181 4.05 -9.32 6.60
N HIS A 182 4.01 -9.69 5.30
CA HIS A 182 2.98 -9.21 4.38
C HIS A 182 1.57 -9.58 4.84
N ASN A 183 1.36 -10.84 5.20
CA ASN A 183 0.06 -11.37 5.61
C ASN A 183 -0.46 -10.75 6.92
N TYR A 184 0.42 -10.39 7.87
CA TYR A 184 -0.02 -9.78 9.13
C TYR A 184 -0.20 -8.26 9.02
N ILE A 185 0.61 -7.60 8.19
CA ILE A 185 0.56 -6.15 8.04
C ILE A 185 -0.53 -5.73 7.04
N GLY A 186 -0.91 -6.58 6.09
CA GLY A 186 -1.99 -6.34 5.13
C GLY A 186 -3.33 -5.97 5.79
N PRO A 187 -3.82 -6.74 6.77
CA PRO A 187 -5.03 -6.38 7.53
C PRO A 187 -4.92 -5.06 8.29
N ILE A 188 -3.74 -4.75 8.86
CA ILE A 188 -3.50 -3.47 9.55
C ILE A 188 -3.54 -2.30 8.56
N PHE A 189 -2.94 -2.47 7.39
CA PHE A 189 -3.02 -1.51 6.28
C PHE A 189 -4.47 -1.23 5.90
N TYR A 190 -5.32 -2.25 5.81
CA TYR A 190 -6.74 -2.07 5.49
C TYR A 190 -7.45 -1.21 6.53
N VAL A 191 -7.23 -1.48 7.82
CA VAL A 191 -7.82 -0.67 8.91
C VAL A 191 -7.34 0.78 8.83
N LEU A 192 -6.04 1.01 8.60
CA LEU A 192 -5.48 2.36 8.43
C LEU A 192 -6.06 3.07 7.20
N LEU A 193 -6.23 2.35 6.08
CA LEU A 193 -6.83 2.86 4.85
C LEU A 193 -8.26 3.33 5.10
N MET A 194 -9.06 2.56 5.86
CA MET A 194 -10.43 2.94 6.21
C MET A 194 -10.46 4.15 7.15
N ALA A 195 -9.52 4.25 8.11
CA ALA A 195 -9.39 5.43 8.96
C ALA A 195 -9.05 6.69 8.14
N VAL A 196 -8.15 6.56 7.16
CA VAL A 196 -7.81 7.64 6.21
C VAL A 196 -9.04 8.05 5.40
N LEU A 197 -9.78 7.08 4.84
CA LEU A 197 -11.00 7.33 4.08
C LEU A 197 -12.01 8.13 4.90
N ILE A 198 -12.40 7.63 6.08
CA ILE A 198 -13.40 8.26 6.95
C ILE A 198 -12.97 9.67 7.34
N LYS A 199 -11.68 9.87 7.59
CA LYS A 199 -11.16 11.16 8.05
C LYS A 199 -11.09 12.21 6.94
N TRP A 200 -10.73 11.83 5.72
CA TRP A 200 -10.38 12.78 4.64
C TRP A 200 -11.31 12.78 3.43
N TRP A 201 -12.29 11.87 3.34
CA TRP A 201 -13.21 11.81 2.19
C TRP A 201 -13.91 13.14 1.87
N ARG A 202 -14.41 13.85 2.87
CA ARG A 202 -15.10 15.15 2.69
C ARG A 202 -14.19 16.20 2.06
N LYS A 203 -12.89 16.18 2.38
CA LYS A 203 -11.89 17.08 1.80
C LYS A 203 -11.42 16.65 0.41
N SER A 204 -11.91 15.49 -0.06
CA SER A 204 -11.47 14.85 -1.30
C SER A 204 -12.58 14.73 -2.35
N ILE A 205 -13.72 15.39 -2.13
CA ILE A 205 -14.83 15.41 -3.10
C ILE A 205 -14.49 16.34 -4.26
N PHE A 206 -14.69 15.84 -5.49
CA PHE A 206 -14.53 16.65 -6.69
C PHE A 206 -15.63 17.72 -6.80
N LYS A 207 -15.22 18.93 -7.14
CA LYS A 207 -16.06 20.12 -7.35
C LYS A 207 -15.76 20.74 -8.70
N LYS A 208 -16.58 21.71 -9.12
CA LYS A 208 -16.45 22.38 -10.43
C LYS A 208 -15.08 23.05 -10.63
N VAL A 209 -14.46 23.56 -9.56
CA VAL A 209 -13.12 24.17 -9.60
C VAL A 209 -12.05 23.17 -10.04
N ASP A 210 -12.20 21.88 -9.71
CA ASP A 210 -11.23 20.84 -10.05
C ASP A 210 -11.14 20.59 -11.55
N ILE A 211 -12.23 20.83 -12.29
CA ILE A 211 -12.24 20.74 -13.77
C ILE A 211 -11.30 21.80 -14.34
N GLN A 212 -11.37 23.03 -13.83
CA GLN A 212 -10.49 24.12 -14.27
C GLN A 212 -9.03 23.83 -13.91
N TRP A 213 -8.80 23.20 -12.74
CA TRP A 213 -7.47 22.75 -12.33
C TRP A 213 -6.90 21.71 -13.31
N PHE A 214 -7.70 20.72 -13.71
CA PHE A 214 -7.29 19.70 -14.70
C PHE A 214 -7.01 20.29 -16.09
N LEU A 215 -7.85 21.22 -16.55
CA LEU A 215 -7.63 21.90 -17.84
C LEU A 215 -6.32 22.68 -17.88
N LYS A 216 -5.83 23.14 -16.72
CA LYS A 216 -4.53 23.79 -16.56
C LYS A 216 -3.40 22.84 -16.18
N LEU A 217 -3.67 21.53 -16.05
CA LEU A 217 -2.72 20.50 -15.63
C LEU A 217 -2.00 20.86 -14.32
N GLY A 218 -2.74 21.46 -13.39
CA GLY A 218 -2.18 21.95 -12.12
C GLY A 218 -1.14 23.06 -12.25
N GLY A 219 -1.02 23.66 -13.44
CA GLY A 219 0.00 24.66 -13.73
C GLY A 219 1.42 24.11 -13.83
N MET A 220 1.58 22.78 -13.90
CA MET A 220 2.90 22.14 -13.94
C MET A 220 3.50 22.17 -15.34
N VAL A 221 2.69 22.13 -16.40
CA VAL A 221 3.17 21.91 -17.77
C VAL A 221 2.44 22.75 -18.82
N GLY A 222 3.05 22.85 -20.01
CA GLY A 222 2.45 23.49 -21.18
C GLY A 222 2.26 25.00 -21.04
N LYS A 223 1.24 25.53 -21.73
CA LYS A 223 0.93 26.97 -21.77
C LYS A 223 0.54 27.60 -20.42
N HIS A 224 0.26 26.77 -19.42
CA HIS A 224 -0.14 27.19 -18.08
C HIS A 224 0.96 26.94 -17.04
N LYS A 225 2.19 26.62 -17.48
CA LYS A 225 3.31 26.39 -16.57
C LYS A 225 3.56 27.61 -15.68
N GLY A 226 3.66 27.40 -14.37
CA GLY A 226 3.85 28.46 -13.37
C GLY A 226 2.56 29.20 -13.01
N SER A 227 1.41 28.85 -13.60
CA SER A 227 0.13 29.28 -13.06
C SER A 227 -0.18 28.47 -11.80
N HIS A 228 -0.89 29.06 -10.85
CA HIS A 228 -1.41 28.33 -9.70
C HIS A 228 -2.94 28.31 -9.80
N PRO A 229 -3.53 27.26 -10.39
CA PRO A 229 -4.99 27.17 -10.52
C PRO A 229 -5.64 27.10 -9.14
N SER A 230 -6.72 27.86 -8.97
CA SER A 230 -7.46 27.91 -7.71
C SER A 230 -7.82 26.52 -7.19
N ALA A 231 -7.72 26.34 -5.88
CA ALA A 231 -7.97 25.08 -5.22
C ALA A 231 -8.47 25.28 -3.79
N GLU A 232 -9.26 24.32 -3.33
CA GLU A 232 -9.74 24.25 -1.94
C GLU A 232 -8.66 23.63 -1.05
N PHE A 233 -9.05 23.03 0.08
CA PHE A 233 -8.09 22.39 0.98
C PHE A 233 -7.23 21.35 0.26
N SER A 234 -7.85 20.54 -0.61
CA SER A 234 -7.16 19.63 -1.52
C SER A 234 -7.33 20.11 -2.95
N ASN A 235 -6.27 20.09 -3.76
CA ASN A 235 -6.36 20.36 -5.18
C ASN A 235 -6.81 19.11 -5.97
N ALA A 236 -7.17 19.27 -7.25
CA ALA A 236 -7.73 18.18 -8.04
C ALA A 236 -6.77 16.97 -8.20
N GLY A 237 -5.46 17.22 -8.27
CA GLY A 237 -4.44 16.17 -8.31
C GLY A 237 -4.36 15.38 -7.00
N GLU A 238 -4.37 16.06 -5.86
CA GLU A 238 -4.44 15.43 -4.54
C GLU A 238 -5.73 14.60 -4.39
N LYS A 239 -6.87 15.09 -4.86
CA LYS A 239 -8.15 14.36 -4.85
C LYS A 239 -8.11 13.10 -5.73
N ALA A 240 -7.55 13.21 -6.93
CA ALA A 240 -7.39 12.07 -7.83
C ALA A 240 -6.48 10.99 -7.24
N LEU A 241 -5.34 11.39 -6.67
CA LEU A 241 -4.45 10.46 -5.98
C LEU A 241 -5.11 9.84 -4.76
N PHE A 242 -5.83 10.62 -3.95
CA PHE A 242 -6.57 10.09 -2.80
C PHE A 242 -7.51 8.96 -3.23
N TRP A 243 -8.36 9.19 -4.23
CA TRP A 243 -9.30 8.16 -4.69
C TRP A 243 -8.61 6.97 -5.36
N LEU A 244 -7.55 7.20 -6.14
CA LEU A 244 -6.73 6.11 -6.70
C LEU A 244 -6.20 5.21 -5.58
N LEU A 245 -5.56 5.80 -4.57
CA LEU A 245 -4.94 5.07 -3.46
C LEU A 245 -5.99 4.38 -2.58
N ILE A 246 -7.12 5.03 -2.30
CA ILE A 246 -8.24 4.44 -1.55
C ILE A 246 -8.84 3.24 -2.29
N VAL A 247 -9.19 3.40 -3.56
CA VAL A 247 -9.89 2.35 -4.31
C VAL A 247 -8.93 1.20 -4.60
N MET A 248 -7.74 1.46 -5.16
CA MET A 248 -6.77 0.41 -5.45
C MET A 248 -6.25 -0.25 -4.16
N GLY A 249 -6.05 0.52 -3.09
CA GLY A 249 -5.70 0.00 -1.77
C GLY A 249 -6.77 -0.92 -1.20
N SER A 250 -8.05 -0.58 -1.38
CA SER A 250 -9.17 -1.41 -0.91
C SER A 250 -9.27 -2.69 -1.72
N VAL A 251 -9.12 -2.61 -3.05
CA VAL A 251 -9.11 -3.78 -3.94
C VAL A 251 -7.95 -4.72 -3.58
N ALA A 252 -6.74 -4.18 -3.39
CA ALA A 252 -5.58 -4.96 -2.96
C ALA A 252 -5.80 -5.58 -1.58
N ALA A 253 -6.29 -4.82 -0.60
CA ALA A 253 -6.55 -5.34 0.75
C ALA A 253 -7.61 -6.45 0.76
N ILE A 254 -8.76 -6.24 0.11
CA ILE A 254 -9.85 -7.23 0.08
C ILE A 254 -9.40 -8.51 -0.63
N SER A 255 -8.76 -8.39 -1.79
CA SER A 255 -8.20 -9.57 -2.48
C SER A 255 -7.09 -10.26 -1.67
N GLY A 256 -6.29 -9.50 -0.90
CA GLY A 256 -5.29 -10.03 0.03
C GLY A 256 -5.93 -10.83 1.16
N LEU A 257 -7.00 -10.33 1.76
CA LEU A 257 -7.75 -11.06 2.79
C LEU A 257 -8.34 -12.37 2.25
N VAL A 258 -8.82 -12.39 0.99
CA VAL A 258 -9.27 -13.63 0.36
C VAL A 258 -8.12 -14.65 0.26
N LEU A 259 -6.91 -14.20 -0.10
CA LEU A 259 -5.72 -15.05 -0.20
C LEU A 259 -5.24 -15.56 1.17
N ASP A 260 -5.34 -14.72 2.21
CA ASP A 260 -4.89 -15.07 3.56
C ASP A 260 -5.80 -16.08 4.26
N PHE A 261 -7.09 -16.08 3.94
CA PHE A 261 -8.10 -16.89 4.63
C PHE A 261 -8.82 -17.86 3.66
N PRO A 262 -8.16 -18.94 3.17
CA PRO A 262 -8.74 -20.02 2.36
C PRO A 262 -9.79 -20.90 3.09
N ILE A 263 -10.59 -20.33 3.98
CA ILE A 263 -11.44 -21.06 4.94
C ILE A 263 -12.94 -20.85 4.74
N PHE A 264 -13.33 -20.05 3.74
CA PHE A 264 -14.72 -19.69 3.45
C PHE A 264 -15.29 -20.46 2.24
N GLY A 265 -14.71 -21.61 1.90
CA GLY A 265 -15.13 -22.42 0.76
C GLY A 265 -14.64 -21.91 -0.60
N GLN A 266 -13.61 -21.06 -0.63
CA GLN A 266 -12.99 -20.60 -1.87
C GLN A 266 -12.40 -21.77 -2.66
N THR A 267 -12.61 -21.75 -3.96
CA THR A 267 -12.00 -22.70 -4.92
C THR A 267 -10.60 -22.24 -5.34
N ARG A 268 -9.84 -23.09 -6.04
CA ARG A 268 -8.57 -22.68 -6.65
C ARG A 268 -8.75 -21.48 -7.58
N ARG A 269 -9.86 -21.43 -8.33
CA ARG A 269 -10.16 -20.35 -9.25
C ARG A 269 -10.29 -18.99 -8.54
N ASP A 270 -10.93 -18.97 -7.37
CA ASP A 270 -11.10 -17.77 -6.57
C ASP A 270 -9.75 -17.23 -6.08
N MET A 271 -8.85 -18.14 -5.69
CA MET A 271 -7.49 -17.78 -5.27
C MET A 271 -6.64 -17.26 -6.42
N GLU A 272 -6.71 -17.90 -7.59
CA GLU A 272 -6.03 -17.45 -8.80
C GLU A 272 -6.51 -16.05 -9.23
N LEU A 273 -7.82 -15.81 -9.20
CA LEU A 273 -8.40 -14.50 -9.55
C LEU A 273 -8.00 -13.45 -8.52
N SER A 274 -8.13 -13.76 -7.23
CA SER A 274 -7.75 -12.85 -6.14
C SER A 274 -6.28 -12.49 -6.23
N ASN A 275 -5.41 -13.44 -6.57
CA ASN A 275 -3.99 -13.18 -6.77
C ASN A 275 -3.73 -12.23 -7.94
N LEU A 276 -4.37 -12.42 -9.10
CA LEU A 276 -4.21 -11.53 -10.25
C LEU A 276 -4.74 -10.12 -9.96
N VAL A 277 -5.91 -10.01 -9.34
CA VAL A 277 -6.51 -8.74 -8.93
C VAL A 277 -5.62 -8.03 -7.91
N HIS A 278 -5.11 -8.76 -6.92
CA HIS A 278 -4.21 -8.22 -5.92
C HIS A 278 -2.93 -7.66 -6.56
N MET A 279 -2.29 -8.44 -7.44
CA MET A 279 -1.08 -8.01 -8.13
C MET A 279 -1.30 -6.77 -8.99
N LEU A 280 -2.40 -6.72 -9.75
CA LEU A 280 -2.74 -5.57 -10.59
C LEU A 280 -3.02 -4.32 -9.76
N ALA A 281 -3.85 -4.44 -8.72
CA ALA A 281 -4.18 -3.33 -7.83
C ALA A 281 -2.94 -2.83 -7.08
N ALA A 282 -2.13 -3.74 -6.54
CA ALA A 282 -0.88 -3.40 -5.87
C ALA A 282 0.10 -2.69 -6.82
N LEU A 283 0.19 -3.12 -8.09
CA LEU A 283 1.04 -2.46 -9.08
C LEU A 283 0.59 -1.03 -9.36
N ILE A 284 -0.70 -0.81 -9.60
CA ILE A 284 -1.26 0.54 -9.82
C ILE A 284 -1.01 1.41 -8.57
N LEU A 285 -1.18 0.83 -7.39
CA LEU A 285 -0.96 1.50 -6.11
C LEU A 285 0.50 1.90 -5.92
N ILE A 286 1.47 1.04 -6.26
CA ILE A 286 2.90 1.36 -6.24
C ILE A 286 3.22 2.50 -7.21
N CYS A 287 2.71 2.44 -8.44
CA CYS A 287 2.95 3.49 -9.45
C CYS A 287 2.36 4.84 -9.00
N GLY A 288 1.13 4.83 -8.49
CA GLY A 288 0.49 6.02 -7.92
C GLY A 288 1.23 6.57 -6.71
N PHE A 289 1.79 5.71 -5.86
CA PHE A 289 2.58 6.11 -4.70
C PHE A 289 3.94 6.72 -5.09
N VAL A 290 4.60 6.21 -6.14
CA VAL A 290 5.80 6.84 -6.72
C VAL A 290 5.50 8.27 -7.15
N PHE A 291 4.38 8.48 -7.85
CA PHE A 291 3.95 9.82 -8.25
C PHE A 291 3.59 10.71 -7.04
N HIS A 292 2.94 10.16 -6.02
CA HIS A 292 2.64 10.88 -4.77
C HIS A 292 3.91 11.35 -4.04
N ILE A 293 4.93 10.48 -3.90
CA ILE A 293 6.23 10.85 -3.34
C ILE A 293 6.87 11.96 -4.16
N TYR A 294 6.86 11.83 -5.49
CA TYR A 294 7.46 12.82 -6.37
C TYR A 294 6.85 14.22 -6.15
N ILE A 295 5.52 14.35 -6.20
CA ILE A 295 4.86 15.65 -6.02
C ILE A 295 5.10 16.21 -4.62
N GLY A 296 5.05 15.36 -3.59
CA GLY A 296 5.21 15.78 -2.19
C GLY A 296 6.63 16.19 -1.79
N LEU A 297 7.67 15.59 -2.40
CA LEU A 297 9.07 15.86 -2.07
C LEU A 297 9.77 16.82 -3.04
N PHE A 298 9.51 16.67 -4.33
CA PHE A 298 10.31 17.30 -5.38
C PHE A 298 9.50 18.16 -6.35
N GLY A 299 8.23 17.82 -6.57
CA GLY A 299 7.40 18.44 -7.60
C GLY A 299 6.81 19.80 -7.22
N MET A 300 6.69 20.11 -5.92
CA MET A 300 6.09 21.35 -5.44
C MET A 300 6.87 21.91 -4.26
N GLU A 301 7.28 23.18 -4.37
CA GLU A 301 7.99 23.86 -3.30
C GLU A 301 7.15 23.91 -2.02
N GLY A 302 7.75 23.64 -0.86
CA GLY A 302 7.09 23.78 0.45
C GLY A 302 6.03 22.74 0.81
N ALA A 303 5.67 21.82 -0.09
CA ALA A 303 4.62 20.81 0.15
C ALA A 303 4.96 19.86 1.32
N LEU A 304 6.23 19.44 1.43
CA LEU A 304 6.70 18.53 2.48
C LEU A 304 6.51 19.08 3.90
N GLU A 305 6.65 20.40 4.09
CA GLU A 305 6.52 21.03 5.41
C GLU A 305 5.15 20.76 6.03
N GLY A 306 4.10 20.79 5.22
CA GLY A 306 2.75 20.48 5.67
C GLY A 306 2.63 19.10 6.33
N MET A 307 3.31 18.08 5.82
CA MET A 307 3.26 16.72 6.39
C MET A 307 4.28 16.45 7.48
N VAL A 308 5.35 17.25 7.59
CA VAL A 308 6.35 17.11 8.65
C VAL A 308 5.94 17.92 9.88
N THR A 309 5.71 19.22 9.72
CA THR A 309 5.43 20.14 10.82
C THR A 309 3.92 20.28 11.08
N GLY A 310 3.11 20.16 10.02
CA GLY A 310 1.67 20.46 10.06
C GLY A 310 1.31 21.85 9.58
N GLU A 311 2.30 22.65 9.22
CA GLU A 311 2.16 24.07 8.91
C GLU A 311 2.77 24.35 7.54
N VAL A 312 2.15 25.28 6.83
CA VAL A 312 2.59 25.76 5.51
C VAL A 312 2.80 27.26 5.54
N ASP A 313 3.62 27.77 4.63
CA ASP A 313 3.80 29.21 4.47
C ASP A 313 2.52 29.86 3.92
N GLU A 314 2.25 31.10 4.33
CA GLU A 314 1.12 31.87 3.83
C GLU A 314 1.15 32.08 2.31
N THR A 315 2.33 32.35 1.72
CA THR A 315 2.46 32.50 0.26
C THR A 315 2.08 31.19 -0.43
N TRP A 316 2.54 30.06 0.11
CA TRP A 316 2.21 28.75 -0.41
C TRP A 316 0.69 28.48 -0.35
N ALA A 317 0.05 28.83 0.76
CA ALA A 317 -1.39 28.67 0.92
C ALA A 317 -2.18 29.54 -0.08
N LYS A 318 -1.78 30.81 -0.26
CA LYS A 318 -2.39 31.73 -1.23
C LYS A 318 -2.28 31.25 -2.67
N GLU A 319 -1.13 30.72 -3.05
CA GLU A 319 -0.90 30.30 -4.43
C GLU A 319 -1.53 28.93 -4.71
N HIS A 320 -1.24 27.91 -3.90
CA HIS A 320 -1.64 26.54 -4.21
C HIS A 320 -3.06 26.18 -3.75
N HIS A 321 -3.62 26.95 -2.82
CA HIS A 321 -4.88 26.64 -2.13
C HIS A 321 -5.64 27.92 -1.73
N ASP A 322 -5.77 28.85 -2.67
CA ASP A 322 -6.37 30.19 -2.50
C ASP A 322 -7.75 30.17 -1.81
N LEU A 323 -8.65 29.28 -2.23
CA LEU A 323 -9.99 29.18 -1.68
C LEU A 323 -9.94 28.76 -0.20
N TRP A 324 -9.09 27.79 0.12
CA TRP A 324 -8.89 27.37 1.51
C TRP A 324 -8.22 28.44 2.36
N TYR A 325 -7.23 29.15 1.80
CA TYR A 325 -6.59 30.27 2.50
C TYR A 325 -7.62 31.34 2.88
N ASN A 326 -8.49 31.73 1.94
CA ASN A 326 -9.53 32.72 2.20
C ASN A 326 -10.51 32.25 3.29
N GLU A 327 -10.93 30.98 3.27
CA GLU A 327 -11.78 30.39 4.31
C GLU A 327 -11.12 30.47 5.70
N VAL A 328 -9.83 30.16 5.81
CA VAL A 328 -9.11 30.21 7.11
C VAL A 328 -8.99 31.66 7.60
N MET A 329 -8.66 32.60 6.73
CA MET A 329 -8.55 34.02 7.11
C MET A 329 -9.90 34.61 7.54
N GLU A 330 -10.99 34.21 6.90
CA GLU A 330 -12.34 34.61 7.30
C GLU A 330 -12.71 34.05 8.68
N GLN A 331 -12.38 32.78 8.95
CA GLN A 331 -12.57 32.18 10.27
C GLN A 331 -11.75 32.86 11.36
N GLU A 332 -10.50 33.22 11.08
CA GLU A 332 -9.65 33.96 12.02
C GLU A 332 -10.26 35.33 12.35
N LYS A 333 -10.71 36.08 11.34
CA LYS A 333 -11.38 37.38 11.54
C LYS A 333 -12.64 37.25 12.39
N ASN A 334 -13.51 36.32 12.05
CA ASN A 334 -14.76 36.10 12.79
C ASN A 334 -14.50 35.68 14.24
N GLY A 335 -13.45 34.87 14.49
CA GLY A 335 -13.04 34.50 15.84
C GLY A 335 -12.51 35.67 16.66
N VAL A 336 -11.77 36.60 16.04
CA VAL A 336 -11.31 37.83 16.70
C VAL A 336 -12.49 38.74 17.05
N GLU A 337 -13.44 38.93 16.13
CA GLU A 337 -14.64 39.74 16.37
C GLU A 337 -15.53 39.15 17.48
N GLN A 338 -15.73 37.83 17.51
CA GLN A 338 -16.47 37.17 18.58
C GLN A 338 -15.79 37.33 19.94
N ASN A 339 -14.46 37.15 20.01
CA ASN A 339 -13.71 37.32 21.26
C ASN A 339 -13.72 38.78 21.74
N ALA A 340 -13.65 39.74 20.81
CA ALA A 340 -13.77 41.16 21.12
C ALA A 340 -15.15 41.47 21.72
N ASN A 341 -16.24 41.00 21.09
CA ASN A 341 -17.61 41.22 21.57
C ASN A 341 -17.86 40.59 22.96
N VAL A 342 -17.34 39.38 23.21
CA VAL A 342 -17.42 38.73 24.53
C VAL A 342 -16.65 39.51 25.60
N ALA A 343 -15.52 40.13 25.24
CA ALA A 343 -14.75 40.97 26.16
C ALA A 343 -15.48 42.28 26.49
N THR A 344 -16.13 42.92 25.51
CA THR A 344 -16.96 44.12 25.73
C THR A 344 -18.17 43.80 26.62
N GLU A 345 -18.91 42.72 26.35
CA GLU A 345 -20.05 42.31 27.19
C GLU A 345 -19.64 42.00 28.64
N LYS A 346 -18.49 41.34 28.85
CA LYS A 346 -17.95 41.14 30.21
C LYS A 346 -17.58 42.46 30.89
N SER A 347 -17.01 43.42 30.17
CA SER A 347 -16.67 44.73 30.74
C SER A 347 -17.91 45.56 31.12
N GLU A 348 -18.98 45.50 30.32
CA GLU A 348 -20.25 46.17 30.62
C GLU A 348 -21.00 45.48 31.77
N GLY A 349 -20.95 44.15 31.85
CA GLY A 349 -21.53 43.37 32.95
C GLY A 349 -20.84 43.59 34.30
N VAL A 350 -19.52 43.82 34.30
CA VAL A 350 -18.75 44.17 35.52
C VAL A 350 -19.07 45.60 35.98
N ASN A 351 -19.15 46.57 35.06
CA ASN A 351 -19.47 47.96 35.40
C ASN A 351 -20.89 48.15 35.99
N LYS A 352 -21.87 47.32 35.56
CA LYS A 352 -23.24 47.39 36.11
C LYS A 352 -23.37 46.85 37.53
N ASN A 353 -22.48 45.97 37.97
CA ASN A 353 -22.51 45.39 39.32
C ASN A 353 -21.74 46.21 40.36
N GLU A 354 -20.86 47.13 39.95
CA GLU A 354 -20.16 48.06 40.86
C GLU A 354 -20.96 49.33 41.18
N GLN A 355 -22.04 49.63 40.45
CA GLN A 355 -22.92 50.79 40.71
C GLN A 355 -24.09 50.50 41.66
N THR A 356 -24.17 49.30 42.24
CA THR A 356 -25.16 48.95 43.27
C THR A 356 -24.46 48.55 44.57
N SER A 357 -23.95 49.52 45.33
CA SER A 357 -23.62 49.38 46.75
C SER A 357 -23.82 50.71 47.47
#